data_AF-A0A821NZ55-F1
#
_entry.id   AF-A0A821NZ55-F1
#
_cell.length_a   1.000
_cell.length_b   1.000
_cell.length_c   1.000
_cell.angle_alpha   90.00
_cell.angle_beta   90.00
_cell.angle_gamma   90.00
#
_symmetry.space_group_name_H-M   'P 1'
#
loop_
_entity.id
_entity.type
_entity.pdbx_description
1 polymer ?
#
loop_
_entity_poly.entity_id
_entity_poly.type
_entity_poly.pdbx_seq_one_letter_code
_entity_poly.pdbx_strand_id
1 'polypeptide(L)'
;MMATVSKSNSKALQLIQQYAHRLRFNTPADYDPILAAIGNARIVMIGEASHGSHEFYLHRAEITKRLIEEKGFTIVACEADWPPAYRVNRWIKKLSSTNIKSANDALKEFTRFPSWMWRNTVVVDFITWLRKYNENLGERKKKVGFFGIDLYSLQASREEVLKYLEKNEPSLLEEARKNYGCFEKYSDEQEYGYCAGTKLSCGCEKEAIEVLKKMLEHHAKTISEEKTNDIESDESFYAMENAKIVREAEKYYRHMFEGGEITWNIRDTHMCDCLQDLLKHNGPDTKAIIW
;
A
#
# COMPACT_ATOMS: atom_id res chain seq x y z
N MET A 1 28.90 -38.71 -18.37
CA MET A 1 28.11 -38.01 -19.42
C MET A 1 28.06 -36.54 -19.06
N MET A 2 28.96 -35.73 -19.64
CA MET A 2 28.88 -34.27 -19.57
C MET A 2 27.71 -33.82 -20.44
N ALA A 3 26.73 -33.16 -19.84
CA ALA A 3 25.64 -32.54 -20.58
C ALA A 3 26.22 -31.45 -21.49
N THR A 4 26.13 -31.67 -22.79
CA THR A 4 26.41 -30.67 -23.82
C THR A 4 25.45 -29.51 -23.64
N VAL A 5 25.92 -28.42 -23.02
CA VAL A 5 25.24 -27.12 -23.09
C VAL A 5 25.08 -26.79 -24.57
N SER A 6 23.85 -26.76 -25.06
CA SER A 6 23.58 -26.57 -26.49
C SER A 6 24.14 -25.23 -26.96
N LYS A 7 24.68 -25.16 -28.18
CA LYS A 7 25.23 -23.93 -28.81
C LYS A 7 24.24 -22.75 -28.84
N SER A 8 22.95 -22.99 -28.61
CA SER A 8 21.92 -21.95 -28.48
C SER A 8 22.07 -21.16 -27.17
N ASN A 9 22.41 -21.84 -26.08
CA ASN A 9 22.58 -21.20 -24.77
C ASN A 9 23.83 -20.31 -24.71
N SER A 10 24.87 -20.60 -25.51
CA SER A 10 26.07 -19.77 -25.56
C SER A 10 25.84 -18.44 -26.28
N LYS A 11 25.03 -18.40 -27.35
CA LYS A 11 24.71 -17.15 -28.06
C LYS A 11 23.79 -16.25 -27.22
N ALA A 12 22.78 -16.82 -26.57
CA ALA A 12 21.91 -16.07 -25.66
C ALA A 12 22.70 -15.45 -24.50
N LEU A 13 23.61 -16.23 -23.89
CA LEU A 13 24.47 -15.74 -22.80
C LEU A 13 25.39 -14.61 -23.26
N GLN A 14 26.00 -14.72 -24.45
CA GLN A 14 26.84 -13.66 -25.02
C GLN A 14 26.05 -12.37 -25.24
N LEU A 15 24.82 -12.46 -25.74
CA LEU A 15 23.95 -11.30 -25.91
C LEU A 15 23.61 -10.65 -24.56
N ILE A 16 23.25 -11.45 -23.55
CA ILE A 16 23.00 -10.91 -22.21
C ILE A 16 24.26 -10.22 -21.67
N GLN A 17 25.43 -10.84 -21.76
CA GLN A 17 26.69 -10.23 -21.29
C GLN A 17 27.05 -8.95 -22.02
N GLN A 18 26.75 -8.86 -23.32
CA GLN A 18 27.03 -7.68 -24.13
C GLN A 18 26.14 -6.48 -23.78
N TYR A 19 24.87 -6.73 -23.44
CA TYR A 19 23.88 -5.67 -23.21
C TYR A 19 23.51 -5.47 -21.73
N ALA A 20 23.94 -6.36 -20.83
CA ALA A 20 23.70 -6.22 -19.40
C ALA A 20 24.52 -5.07 -18.82
N HIS A 21 23.86 -4.27 -17.98
CA HIS A 21 24.55 -3.32 -17.13
C HIS A 21 24.86 -3.95 -15.78
N ARG A 22 26.13 -3.92 -15.37
CA ARG A 22 26.56 -4.49 -14.09
C ARG A 22 26.31 -3.50 -12.96
N LEU A 23 25.45 -3.88 -12.02
CA LEU A 23 25.30 -3.19 -10.73
C LEU A 23 26.45 -3.59 -9.81
N ARG A 24 27.21 -2.62 -9.29
CA ARG A 24 28.43 -2.83 -8.48
C ARG A 24 28.23 -2.50 -7.00
N PHE A 25 27.08 -1.93 -6.63
CA PHE A 25 26.70 -1.59 -5.26
C PHE A 25 27.61 -0.57 -4.57
N ASN A 26 28.48 0.11 -5.31
CA ASN A 26 29.49 1.00 -4.74
C ASN A 26 29.36 2.46 -5.19
N THR A 27 28.49 2.75 -6.17
CA THR A 27 28.22 4.13 -6.59
C THR A 27 26.74 4.34 -6.92
N PRO A 28 26.15 5.51 -6.60
CA PRO A 28 24.80 5.86 -7.05
C PRO A 28 24.64 5.80 -8.58
N ALA A 29 25.72 6.04 -9.33
CA ALA A 29 25.76 6.02 -10.80
C ALA A 29 25.44 4.65 -11.42
N ASP A 30 25.54 3.55 -10.66
CA ASP A 30 25.18 2.21 -11.13
C ASP A 30 23.72 2.14 -11.63
N TYR A 31 22.84 3.00 -11.12
CA TYR A 31 21.44 3.05 -11.53
C TYR A 31 21.18 4.02 -12.69
N ASP A 32 22.16 4.80 -13.17
CA ASP A 32 21.97 5.82 -14.23
C ASP A 32 21.28 5.25 -15.48
N PRO A 33 21.66 4.08 -16.00
CA PRO A 33 21.00 3.52 -17.18
C PRO A 33 19.53 3.16 -16.93
N ILE A 34 19.19 2.74 -15.69
CA ILE A 34 17.82 2.43 -15.30
C ILE A 34 17.01 3.73 -15.23
N LEU A 35 17.55 4.78 -14.60
CA LEU A 35 16.90 6.09 -14.52
C LEU A 35 16.72 6.72 -15.91
N ALA A 36 17.68 6.52 -16.83
CA ALA A 36 17.56 6.94 -18.21
C ALA A 36 16.44 6.18 -18.94
N ALA A 37 16.39 4.85 -18.81
CA ALA A 37 15.38 4.01 -19.44
C ALA A 37 13.95 4.30 -18.94
N ILE A 38 13.79 4.63 -17.66
CA ILE A 38 12.50 5.06 -17.09
C ILE A 38 11.98 6.35 -17.75
N GLY A 39 12.87 7.23 -18.21
CA GLY A 39 12.50 8.45 -18.92
C GLY A 39 11.52 9.32 -18.13
N ASN A 40 10.38 9.63 -18.75
CA ASN A 40 9.31 10.47 -18.18
C ASN A 40 8.11 9.66 -17.64
N ALA A 41 8.28 8.35 -17.41
CA ALA A 41 7.21 7.53 -16.87
C ALA A 41 6.66 8.11 -15.56
N ARG A 42 5.34 8.09 -15.42
CA ARG A 42 4.64 8.53 -14.20
C ARG A 42 4.48 7.42 -13.17
N ILE A 43 4.50 6.17 -13.62
CA ILE A 43 4.33 4.99 -12.78
C ILE A 43 5.51 4.07 -13.06
N VAL A 44 6.21 3.65 -12.00
CA VAL A 44 7.33 2.70 -12.08
C VAL A 44 7.05 1.56 -11.12
N MET A 45 7.02 0.33 -11.63
CA MET A 45 6.81 -0.88 -10.83
C MET A 45 8.15 -1.59 -10.63
N ILE A 46 8.53 -1.86 -9.37
CA ILE A 46 9.80 -2.50 -9.02
C ILE A 46 9.51 -3.79 -8.25
N GLY A 47 9.31 -4.88 -8.98
CA GLY A 47 9.08 -6.20 -8.36
C GLY A 47 10.32 -6.80 -7.69
N GLU A 48 10.11 -7.89 -6.97
CA GLU A 48 11.16 -8.82 -6.49
C GLU A 48 10.87 -10.25 -6.91
N ALA A 49 11.91 -11.07 -6.96
CA ALA A 49 11.76 -12.49 -7.20
C ALA A 49 11.40 -13.29 -5.93
N SER A 50 11.61 -12.70 -4.74
CA SER A 50 11.23 -13.32 -3.47
C SER A 50 11.12 -12.30 -2.34
N HIS A 51 10.16 -12.50 -1.44
CA HIS A 51 10.10 -11.75 -0.19
C HIS A 51 11.17 -12.25 0.80
N GLY A 52 11.96 -11.34 1.34
CA GLY A 52 12.99 -11.62 2.35
C GLY A 52 14.43 -11.66 1.86
N SER A 53 14.70 -11.35 0.59
CA SER A 53 16.07 -11.18 0.08
C SER A 53 16.56 -9.75 0.32
N HIS A 54 17.56 -9.60 1.18
CA HIS A 54 18.13 -8.29 1.55
C HIS A 54 18.50 -7.43 0.33
N GLU A 55 19.11 -8.02 -0.69
CA GLU A 55 19.57 -7.33 -1.90
C GLU A 55 18.41 -6.78 -2.74
N PHE A 56 17.26 -7.46 -2.76
CA PHE A 56 16.08 -6.98 -3.48
C PHE A 56 15.49 -5.74 -2.82
N TYR A 57 15.34 -5.73 -1.49
CA TYR A 57 14.94 -4.52 -0.77
C TYR A 57 15.95 -3.39 -0.96
N LEU A 58 17.24 -3.70 -0.92
CA LEU A 58 18.28 -2.67 -1.03
C LEU A 58 18.27 -2.01 -2.41
N HIS A 59 18.19 -2.80 -3.49
CA HIS A 59 18.05 -2.26 -4.84
C HIS A 59 16.78 -1.43 -5.01
N ARG A 60 15.64 -1.94 -4.50
CA ARG A 60 14.37 -1.22 -4.58
C ARG A 60 14.44 0.11 -3.85
N ALA A 61 15.02 0.14 -2.65
CA ALA A 61 15.21 1.35 -1.87
C ALA A 61 16.11 2.35 -2.59
N GLU A 62 17.29 1.94 -3.10
CA GLU A 62 18.22 2.86 -3.77
C GLU A 62 17.66 3.43 -5.08
N ILE A 63 17.01 2.61 -5.91
CA ILE A 63 16.32 3.08 -7.12
C ILE A 63 15.23 4.08 -6.74
N THR A 64 14.46 3.78 -5.70
CA THR A 64 13.36 4.64 -5.24
C THR A 64 13.85 5.98 -4.72
N LYS A 65 14.95 6.01 -3.95
CA LYS A 65 15.59 7.26 -3.49
C LYS A 65 15.93 8.16 -4.68
N ARG A 66 16.55 7.60 -5.73
CA ARG A 66 16.88 8.33 -6.96
C ARG A 66 15.63 8.81 -7.72
N LEU A 67 14.60 7.99 -7.80
CA LEU A 67 13.33 8.40 -8.43
C LEU A 67 12.69 9.58 -7.71
N ILE A 68 12.75 9.59 -6.38
CA ILE A 68 12.26 10.69 -5.55
C ILE A 68 13.11 11.95 -5.77
N GLU A 69 14.43 11.85 -5.60
CA GLU A 69 15.35 12.98 -5.65
C GLU A 69 15.47 13.61 -7.04
N GLU A 70 15.54 12.79 -8.09
CA GLU A 70 15.90 13.24 -9.44
C GLU A 70 14.69 13.36 -10.38
N LYS A 71 13.61 12.60 -10.12
CA LYS A 71 12.45 12.54 -11.03
C LYS A 71 11.13 13.00 -10.42
N GLY A 72 11.14 13.44 -9.16
CA GLY A 72 10.00 14.07 -8.50
C GLY A 72 8.87 13.10 -8.15
N PHE A 73 9.19 11.83 -7.90
CA PHE A 73 8.20 10.88 -7.42
C PHE A 73 7.80 11.18 -5.97
N THR A 74 6.50 11.07 -5.67
CA THR A 74 5.94 11.46 -4.36
C THR A 74 5.06 10.38 -3.71
N ILE A 75 4.81 9.27 -4.40
CA ILE A 75 4.09 8.11 -3.86
C ILE A 75 5.01 6.89 -3.92
N VAL A 76 5.19 6.24 -2.77
CA VAL A 76 5.69 4.86 -2.68
C VAL A 76 4.50 3.99 -2.26
N ALA A 77 3.94 3.24 -3.20
CA ALA A 77 2.82 2.32 -2.98
C ALA A 77 3.37 0.90 -2.85
N CYS A 78 3.11 0.23 -1.75
CA CYS A 78 3.66 -1.07 -1.42
C CYS A 78 2.57 -2.13 -1.43
N GLU A 79 2.87 -3.34 -1.92
CA GLU A 79 2.08 -4.57 -1.72
C GLU A 79 2.01 -4.93 -0.22
N ALA A 80 1.29 -4.11 0.53
CA ALA A 80 1.26 -4.04 1.97
C ALA A 80 -0.12 -3.56 2.43
N ASP A 81 -0.50 -3.95 3.64
CA ASP A 81 -1.74 -3.52 4.28
C ASP A 81 -1.81 -1.99 4.44
N TRP A 82 -3.00 -1.43 4.20
CA TRP A 82 -3.23 0.01 4.23
C TRP A 82 -3.04 0.65 5.62
N PRO A 83 -3.64 0.16 6.73
CA PRO A 83 -3.47 0.80 8.05
C PRO A 83 -2.02 0.83 8.56
N PRO A 84 -1.26 -0.29 8.54
CA PRO A 84 0.14 -0.27 8.96
C PRO A 84 1.02 0.65 8.10
N ALA A 85 0.78 0.73 6.79
CA ALA A 85 1.48 1.66 5.93
C ALA A 85 1.09 3.12 6.21
N TYR A 86 -0.18 3.40 6.54
CA TYR A 86 -0.60 4.72 6.95
C TYR A 86 0.09 5.16 8.25
N ARG A 87 0.29 4.26 9.21
CA ARG A 87 1.11 4.54 10.41
C ARG A 87 2.52 5.00 10.03
N VAL A 88 3.17 4.35 9.07
CA VAL A 88 4.48 4.78 8.54
C VAL A 88 4.37 6.15 7.91
N ASN A 89 3.35 6.38 7.08
CA ASN A 89 3.11 7.66 6.41
C ASN A 89 2.99 8.83 7.40
N ARG A 90 2.21 8.66 8.47
CA ARG A 90 2.07 9.66 9.54
C ARG A 90 3.43 9.99 10.18
N TRP A 91 4.24 8.96 10.43
CA TRP A 91 5.58 9.13 10.98
C TRP A 91 6.52 9.84 10.01
N ILE A 92 6.61 9.45 8.74
CA ILE A 92 7.54 10.10 7.79
C ILE A 92 7.13 11.53 7.43
N LYS A 93 5.83 11.86 7.52
CA LYS A 93 5.31 13.21 7.24
C LYS A 93 5.26 14.13 8.47
N LYS A 94 5.50 13.59 9.69
CA LYS A 94 5.31 14.29 10.97
C LYS A 94 3.88 14.81 11.15
N LEU A 95 2.86 14.03 10.77
CA LEU A 95 1.46 14.42 10.92
C LEU A 95 1.02 14.26 12.38
N SER A 96 0.88 15.41 13.07
CA SER A 96 0.46 15.58 14.48
C SER A 96 1.25 14.76 15.53
N SER A 97 0.91 14.91 16.82
CA SER A 97 1.63 14.39 17.99
C SER A 97 1.54 12.86 18.12
N THR A 98 1.93 12.13 17.09
CA THR A 98 1.93 10.67 17.13
C THR A 98 2.96 10.19 18.16
N ASN A 99 2.56 9.27 19.03
CA ASN A 99 3.46 8.54 19.95
C ASN A 99 4.42 7.58 19.21
N ILE A 100 4.69 7.79 17.92
CA ILE A 100 5.58 6.96 17.10
C ILE A 100 7.01 7.47 17.29
N LYS A 101 7.79 6.75 18.09
CA LYS A 101 9.09 7.21 18.59
C LYS A 101 10.25 6.92 17.64
N SER A 102 10.11 5.95 16.74
CA SER A 102 11.18 5.49 15.85
C SER A 102 10.63 4.82 14.59
N ALA A 103 11.51 4.56 13.61
CA ALA A 103 11.18 3.78 12.42
C ALA A 103 10.65 2.38 12.77
N ASN A 104 11.28 1.71 13.75
CA ASN A 104 10.82 0.39 14.22
C ASN A 104 9.41 0.46 14.83
N ASP A 105 9.10 1.52 15.59
CA ASP A 105 7.76 1.73 16.14
C ASP A 105 6.73 2.09 15.06
N ALA A 106 7.15 2.74 13.97
CA ALA A 106 6.29 3.00 12.82
C ALA A 106 5.90 1.71 12.10
N LEU A 107 6.79 0.73 12.03
CA LEU A 107 6.57 -0.55 11.35
C LEU A 107 5.94 -1.65 12.23
N LYS A 108 5.70 -1.38 13.53
CA LYS A 108 5.31 -2.44 14.48
C LYS A 108 3.95 -3.11 14.18
N GLU A 109 3.08 -2.42 13.47
CA GLU A 109 1.73 -2.90 13.12
C GLU A 109 1.72 -3.82 11.90
N PHE A 110 2.86 -3.99 11.22
CA PHE A 110 3.07 -5.12 10.29
C PHE A 110 3.26 -6.42 11.09
N THR A 111 2.16 -6.98 11.59
CA THR A 111 2.15 -8.17 12.46
C THR A 111 1.89 -9.46 11.69
N ARG A 112 1.26 -9.39 10.52
CA ARG A 112 0.95 -10.55 9.69
C ARG A 112 2.22 -11.28 9.23
N PHE A 113 2.12 -12.60 9.15
CA PHE A 113 3.19 -13.41 8.60
C PHE A 113 3.26 -13.24 7.07
N PRO A 114 4.47 -13.13 6.48
CA PRO A 114 5.75 -13.01 7.17
C PRO A 114 6.05 -11.57 7.62
N SER A 115 6.31 -11.36 8.90
CA SER A 115 6.52 -10.00 9.45
C SER A 115 7.77 -9.32 8.87
N TRP A 116 8.79 -10.09 8.49
CA TRP A 116 10.04 -9.58 7.92
C TRP A 116 9.89 -8.93 6.53
N MET A 117 8.77 -9.15 5.85
CA MET A 117 8.48 -8.53 4.55
C MET A 117 8.59 -7.01 4.63
N TRP A 118 8.04 -6.42 5.69
CA TRP A 118 8.09 -4.97 5.91
C TRP A 118 8.88 -4.58 7.16
N ARG A 119 9.10 -5.51 8.10
CA ARG A 119 9.91 -5.29 9.31
C ARG A 119 11.32 -5.83 9.17
N ASN A 120 12.08 -5.23 8.27
CA ASN A 120 13.50 -5.52 8.07
C ASN A 120 14.35 -4.24 8.13
N THR A 121 15.67 -4.41 8.26
CA THR A 121 16.62 -3.29 8.43
C THR A 121 16.64 -2.34 7.23
N VAL A 122 16.48 -2.87 6.01
CA VAL A 122 16.50 -2.03 4.80
C VAL A 122 15.28 -1.12 4.76
N VAL A 123 14.09 -1.63 5.10
CA VAL A 123 12.87 -0.81 5.16
C VAL A 123 12.99 0.21 6.29
N VAL A 124 13.52 -0.16 7.46
CA VAL A 124 13.81 0.77 8.57
C VAL A 124 14.70 1.93 8.11
N ASP A 125 15.78 1.64 7.41
CA ASP A 125 16.72 2.64 6.89
C ASP A 125 16.06 3.51 5.82
N PHE A 126 15.28 2.90 4.92
CA PHE A 126 14.55 3.61 3.87
C PHE A 126 13.52 4.59 4.42
N ILE A 127 12.66 4.18 5.37
CA ILE A 127 11.65 5.08 5.93
C ILE A 127 12.30 6.17 6.79
N THR A 128 13.43 5.88 7.43
CA THR A 128 14.24 6.89 8.16
C THR A 128 14.79 7.94 7.20
N TRP A 129 15.33 7.50 6.07
CA TRP A 129 15.76 8.40 5.00
C TRP A 129 14.59 9.22 4.44
N LEU A 130 13.44 8.60 4.16
CA LEU A 130 12.24 9.28 3.66
C LEU A 130 11.77 10.38 4.61
N ARG A 131 11.75 10.08 5.91
CA ARG A 131 11.40 11.07 6.93
C ARG A 131 12.35 12.27 6.88
N LYS A 132 13.67 12.04 6.86
CA LYS A 132 14.67 13.12 6.75
C LYS A 132 14.52 13.91 5.43
N TYR A 133 14.26 13.22 4.32
CA TYR A 133 14.01 13.86 3.04
C TYR A 133 12.78 14.79 3.10
N ASN A 134 11.67 14.30 3.62
CA ASN A 134 10.44 15.08 3.82
C ASN A 134 10.61 16.28 4.75
N GLU A 135 11.45 16.15 5.78
CA GLU A 135 11.78 17.26 6.68
C GLU A 135 12.53 18.39 5.94
N ASN A 136 13.36 18.05 4.96
CA ASN A 136 14.17 19.00 4.20
C ASN A 136 13.42 19.67 3.04
N LEU A 137 12.26 19.14 2.62
CA LEU A 137 11.49 19.69 1.49
C LEU A 137 10.86 21.07 1.80
N GLY A 138 10.70 21.43 3.07
CA GLY A 138 10.00 22.62 3.52
C GLY A 138 8.47 22.49 3.41
N GLU A 139 7.72 23.41 4.02
CA GLU A 139 6.26 23.29 4.18
C GLU A 139 5.46 23.42 2.88
N ARG A 140 6.03 24.09 1.86
CA ARG A 140 5.33 24.37 0.59
C ARG A 140 5.47 23.26 -0.46
N LYS A 141 6.36 22.29 -0.24
CA LYS A 141 6.55 21.19 -1.16
C LYS A 141 5.76 19.98 -0.70
N LYS A 142 5.21 19.26 -1.67
CA LYS A 142 4.50 18.03 -1.43
C LYS A 142 5.46 16.98 -0.86
N LYS A 143 5.15 16.50 0.35
CA LYS A 143 5.91 15.43 1.00
C LYS A 143 5.66 14.09 0.30
N VAL A 144 6.69 13.25 0.24
CA VAL A 144 6.59 11.87 -0.22
C VAL A 144 5.75 11.08 0.79
N GLY A 145 4.81 10.28 0.29
CA GLY A 145 4.02 9.35 1.10
C GLY A 145 4.41 7.90 0.90
N PHE A 146 4.12 7.09 1.92
CA PHE A 146 4.31 5.64 1.94
C PHE A 146 2.94 5.00 2.16
N PHE A 147 2.49 4.18 1.23
CA PHE A 147 1.10 3.71 1.18
C PHE A 147 1.08 2.20 1.01
N GLY A 148 0.13 1.54 1.67
CA GLY A 148 -0.25 0.18 1.31
C GLY A 148 -1.20 0.25 0.12
N ILE A 149 -1.34 -0.82 -0.65
CA ILE A 149 -2.39 -0.94 -1.66
C ILE A 149 -3.09 -2.31 -1.60
N ASP A 150 -2.67 -3.19 -0.67
CA ASP A 150 -3.23 -4.52 -0.52
C ASP A 150 -4.52 -4.52 0.31
N LEU A 151 -5.35 -5.55 0.13
CA LEU A 151 -6.70 -5.62 0.70
C LEU A 151 -6.84 -6.51 1.92
N TYR A 152 -5.75 -7.13 2.40
CA TYR A 152 -5.90 -8.16 3.41
C TYR A 152 -6.28 -7.67 4.80
N SER A 153 -6.15 -6.36 5.07
CA SER A 153 -6.36 -5.76 6.39
C SER A 153 -7.82 -5.54 6.77
N LEU A 154 -8.70 -6.54 6.65
CA LEU A 154 -10.13 -6.39 6.91
C LEU A 154 -10.41 -5.83 8.32
N GLN A 155 -9.91 -6.50 9.37
CA GLN A 155 -10.22 -6.10 10.74
C GLN A 155 -9.58 -4.76 11.11
N ALA A 156 -8.32 -4.55 10.74
CA ALA A 156 -7.63 -3.29 10.99
C ALA A 156 -8.30 -2.12 10.25
N SER A 157 -8.76 -2.32 9.01
CA SER A 157 -9.47 -1.27 8.25
C SER A 157 -10.83 -0.95 8.84
N ARG A 158 -11.56 -1.98 9.32
CA ARG A 158 -12.82 -1.82 10.07
C ARG A 158 -12.62 -0.94 11.30
N GLU A 159 -11.58 -1.21 12.08
CA GLU A 159 -11.25 -0.42 13.28
C GLU A 159 -10.89 1.03 12.93
N GLU A 160 -10.09 1.26 11.88
CA GLU A 160 -9.73 2.63 11.45
C GLU A 160 -10.96 3.42 10.97
N VAL A 161 -11.91 2.79 10.27
CA VAL A 161 -13.19 3.44 9.92
C VAL A 161 -13.93 3.86 11.18
N LEU A 162 -14.12 2.95 12.16
CA LEU A 162 -14.85 3.27 13.39
C LEU A 162 -14.16 4.39 14.19
N LYS A 163 -12.83 4.38 14.29
CA LYS A 163 -12.05 5.45 14.93
C LYS A 163 -12.23 6.79 14.22
N TYR A 164 -12.25 6.80 12.89
CA TYR A 164 -12.49 8.01 12.11
C TYR A 164 -13.89 8.57 12.34
N LEU A 165 -14.92 7.72 12.26
CA LEU A 165 -16.31 8.13 12.46
C LEU A 165 -16.54 8.66 13.88
N GLU A 166 -15.97 8.01 14.90
CA GLU A 166 -16.08 8.47 16.30
C GLU A 166 -15.57 9.90 16.49
N LYS A 167 -14.51 10.27 15.77
CA LYS A 167 -13.90 11.60 15.89
C LYS A 167 -14.55 12.65 14.98
N ASN A 168 -14.86 12.28 13.73
CA ASN A 168 -15.17 13.25 12.68
C ASN A 168 -16.63 13.20 12.22
N GLU A 169 -17.29 12.03 12.31
CA GLU A 169 -18.67 11.84 11.83
C GLU A 169 -19.51 11.00 12.83
N PRO A 170 -19.71 11.47 14.08
CA PRO A 170 -20.35 10.65 15.13
C PRO A 170 -21.78 10.23 14.80
N SER A 171 -22.46 10.96 13.90
CA SER A 171 -23.80 10.65 13.42
C SER A 171 -23.90 9.33 12.66
N LEU A 172 -22.80 8.84 12.08
CA LEU A 172 -22.75 7.57 11.34
C LEU A 172 -22.22 6.40 12.19
N LEU A 173 -21.63 6.68 13.36
CA LEU A 173 -20.88 5.69 14.14
C LEU A 173 -21.74 4.49 14.58
N GLU A 174 -22.89 4.74 15.18
CA GLU A 174 -23.73 3.67 15.74
C GLU A 174 -24.22 2.70 14.67
N GLU A 175 -24.57 3.23 13.50
CA GLU A 175 -24.96 2.41 12.37
C GLU A 175 -23.78 1.63 11.79
N ALA A 176 -22.60 2.25 11.69
CA ALA A 176 -21.39 1.57 11.27
C ALA A 176 -21.02 0.44 12.23
N ARG A 177 -21.10 0.65 13.55
CA ARG A 177 -20.90 -0.40 14.57
C ARG A 177 -21.87 -1.55 14.38
N LYS A 178 -23.16 -1.25 14.17
CA LYS A 178 -24.18 -2.27 13.94
C LYS A 178 -23.90 -3.10 12.69
N ASN A 179 -23.60 -2.45 11.56
CA ASN A 179 -23.32 -3.14 10.30
C ASN A 179 -22.02 -3.97 10.40
N TYR A 180 -20.95 -3.39 10.92
CA TYR A 180 -19.67 -4.09 11.11
C TYR A 180 -19.67 -5.13 12.23
N GLY A 181 -20.71 -5.19 13.07
CA GLY A 181 -20.82 -6.15 14.16
C GLY A 181 -20.85 -7.62 13.70
N CYS A 182 -21.20 -7.89 12.44
CA CYS A 182 -21.16 -9.25 11.90
C CYS A 182 -19.72 -9.82 11.82
N PHE A 183 -18.70 -8.96 11.66
CA PHE A 183 -17.29 -9.36 11.63
C PHE A 183 -16.71 -9.70 13.01
N GLU A 184 -17.36 -9.28 14.10
CA GLU A 184 -16.85 -9.46 15.47
C GLU A 184 -16.93 -10.91 15.95
N LYS A 185 -17.66 -11.76 15.21
CA LYS A 185 -17.82 -13.18 15.52
C LYS A 185 -16.61 -14.02 15.17
N TYR A 186 -15.64 -13.45 14.43
CA TYR A 186 -14.52 -14.17 13.86
C TYR A 186 -13.21 -13.67 14.46
N SER A 187 -12.35 -14.61 14.82
CA SER A 187 -11.05 -14.34 15.42
C SER A 187 -10.01 -13.86 14.41
N ASP A 188 -10.15 -14.25 13.14
CA ASP A 188 -9.36 -13.78 12.01
C ASP A 188 -10.17 -13.78 10.69
N GLU A 189 -9.55 -13.26 9.64
CA GLU A 189 -10.19 -13.15 8.32
C GLU A 189 -10.39 -14.48 7.60
N GLN A 190 -9.58 -15.51 7.91
CA GLN A 190 -9.73 -16.84 7.29
C GLN A 190 -10.94 -17.57 7.87
N GLU A 191 -11.19 -17.41 9.18
CA GLU A 191 -12.39 -17.94 9.83
C GLU A 191 -13.66 -17.32 9.22
N TYR A 192 -13.66 -16.00 8.99
CA TYR A 192 -14.72 -15.34 8.23
C TYR A 192 -14.88 -15.94 6.84
N GLY A 193 -13.78 -16.02 6.08
CA GLY A 193 -13.78 -16.54 4.71
C GLY A 193 -14.31 -17.96 4.60
N TYR A 194 -13.99 -18.83 5.56
CA TYR A 194 -14.48 -20.21 5.59
C TYR A 194 -15.99 -20.25 5.81
N CYS A 195 -16.52 -19.46 6.74
CA CYS A 195 -17.96 -19.36 7.01
C CYS A 195 -18.70 -18.81 5.78
N ALA A 196 -18.21 -17.72 5.20
CA ALA A 196 -18.83 -17.02 4.09
C ALA A 196 -18.75 -17.82 2.77
N GLY A 197 -17.62 -18.48 2.51
CA GLY A 197 -17.40 -19.28 1.30
C GLY A 197 -18.11 -20.64 1.30
N THR A 198 -18.37 -21.22 2.47
CA THR A 198 -19.11 -22.50 2.57
C THR A 198 -20.64 -22.33 2.52
N LYS A 199 -21.14 -21.11 2.26
CA LYS A 199 -22.57 -20.76 2.15
C LYS A 199 -23.43 -21.17 3.35
N LEU A 200 -22.79 -21.40 4.49
CA LEU A 200 -23.45 -21.22 5.78
C LEU A 200 -23.92 -19.75 5.80
N SER A 201 -25.02 -19.41 6.47
CA SER A 201 -25.67 -18.08 6.41
C SER A 201 -24.85 -16.92 7.02
N CYS A 202 -23.52 -16.99 6.94
CA CYS A 202 -22.51 -16.02 7.28
C CYS A 202 -22.28 -15.09 6.08
N GLY A 203 -22.49 -13.80 6.26
CA GLY A 203 -22.16 -12.82 5.24
C GLY A 203 -22.25 -11.43 5.82
N CYS A 204 -21.26 -10.60 5.47
CA CYS A 204 -21.17 -9.21 5.84
C CYS A 204 -21.18 -8.28 4.62
N GLU A 205 -21.54 -8.80 3.44
CA GLU A 205 -21.47 -8.07 2.17
C GLU A 205 -22.30 -6.80 2.19
N LYS A 206 -23.58 -6.95 2.55
CA LYS A 206 -24.55 -5.86 2.50
C LYS A 206 -24.20 -4.81 3.55
N GLU A 207 -23.77 -5.27 4.71
CA GLU A 207 -23.33 -4.47 5.83
C GLU A 207 -22.07 -3.65 5.47
N ALA A 208 -21.07 -4.28 4.84
CA ALA A 208 -19.85 -3.59 4.39
C ALA A 208 -20.14 -2.55 3.30
N ILE A 209 -21.00 -2.89 2.33
CA ILE A 209 -21.45 -1.96 1.29
C ILE A 209 -22.21 -0.78 1.90
N GLU A 210 -23.09 -1.02 2.87
CA GLU A 210 -23.91 0.03 3.48
C GLU A 210 -23.05 1.06 4.21
N VAL A 211 -22.04 0.62 4.97
CA VAL A 211 -21.12 1.58 5.65
C VAL A 211 -20.39 2.44 4.63
N LEU A 212 -19.79 1.84 3.60
CA LEU A 212 -19.09 2.58 2.55
C LEU A 212 -20.02 3.57 1.84
N LYS A 213 -21.24 3.13 1.49
CA LYS A 213 -22.24 3.97 0.84
C LYS A 213 -22.59 5.19 1.69
N LYS A 214 -22.83 5.01 2.99
CA LYS A 214 -23.16 6.14 3.88
C LYS A 214 -22.01 7.13 4.04
N MET A 215 -20.78 6.63 4.14
CA MET A 215 -19.59 7.50 4.15
C MET A 215 -19.47 8.30 2.86
N LEU A 216 -19.68 7.66 1.69
CA LEU A 216 -19.64 8.35 0.39
C LEU A 216 -20.74 9.42 0.27
N GLU A 217 -21.96 9.09 0.69
CA GLU A 217 -23.10 10.03 0.69
C GLU A 217 -22.87 11.22 1.61
N HIS A 218 -22.27 11.00 2.78
CA HIS A 218 -21.93 12.07 3.71
C HIS A 218 -20.81 12.95 3.14
N HIS A 219 -19.71 12.34 2.71
CA HIS A 219 -18.56 13.03 2.12
C HIS A 219 -18.94 13.90 0.91
N ALA A 220 -19.82 13.40 0.04
CA ALA A 220 -20.33 14.16 -1.10
C ALA A 220 -21.12 15.43 -0.70
N LYS A 221 -21.83 15.40 0.44
CA LYS A 221 -22.50 16.58 0.99
C LYS A 221 -21.50 17.57 1.58
N THR A 222 -20.54 17.09 2.37
CA THR A 222 -19.56 17.95 3.05
C THR A 222 -18.62 18.68 2.09
N ILE A 223 -18.16 18.02 1.01
CA ILE A 223 -17.34 18.69 -0.03
C ILE A 223 -18.09 19.86 -0.69
N SER A 224 -19.41 19.75 -0.82
CA SER A 224 -20.21 20.80 -1.44
C SER A 224 -20.40 22.04 -0.54
N GLU A 225 -20.11 21.90 0.76
CA GLU A 225 -20.44 22.88 1.79
C GLU A 225 -19.21 23.59 2.38
N GLU A 226 -18.00 22.99 2.34
CA GLU A 226 -16.81 23.55 3.01
C GLU A 226 -15.52 23.53 2.16
N LYS A 227 -14.66 24.55 2.36
CA LYS A 227 -13.24 24.52 1.93
C LYS A 227 -12.44 23.72 2.98
N THR A 228 -12.39 22.39 2.81
CA THR A 228 -11.57 21.52 3.65
C THR A 228 -10.09 21.88 3.53
N ASN A 229 -9.35 21.88 4.65
CA ASN A 229 -7.89 21.99 4.61
C ASN A 229 -7.24 20.66 4.17
N ASP A 230 -5.99 20.71 3.70
CA ASP A 230 -5.29 19.54 3.14
C ASP A 230 -5.19 18.35 4.12
N ILE A 231 -5.12 18.60 5.43
CA ILE A 231 -4.97 17.55 6.45
C ILE A 231 -6.29 16.82 6.69
N GLU A 232 -7.39 17.55 6.82
CA GLU A 232 -8.73 16.96 6.93
C GLU A 232 -9.13 16.19 5.67
N SER A 233 -8.75 16.73 4.50
CA SER A 233 -8.89 16.05 3.21
C SER A 233 -8.11 14.73 3.18
N ASP A 234 -6.86 14.71 3.69
CA ASP A 234 -6.08 13.49 3.81
C ASP A 234 -6.73 12.47 4.75
N GLU A 235 -7.11 12.84 5.98
CA GLU A 235 -7.70 11.90 6.95
C GLU A 235 -9.03 11.30 6.46
N SER A 236 -9.88 12.10 5.80
CA SER A 236 -11.12 11.61 5.18
C SER A 236 -10.85 10.62 4.05
N PHE A 237 -9.86 10.92 3.19
CA PHE A 237 -9.42 10.01 2.14
C PHE A 237 -8.93 8.67 2.71
N TYR A 238 -8.06 8.68 3.72
CA TYR A 238 -7.57 7.45 4.35
C TYR A 238 -8.70 6.61 4.97
N ALA A 239 -9.69 7.25 5.59
CA ALA A 239 -10.85 6.55 6.14
C ALA A 239 -11.74 5.95 5.04
N MET A 240 -11.91 6.67 3.92
CA MET A 240 -12.67 6.17 2.77
C MET A 240 -12.00 4.95 2.12
N GLU A 241 -10.68 4.98 1.95
CA GLU A 241 -9.93 3.82 1.46
C GLU A 241 -10.05 2.62 2.39
N ASN A 242 -10.02 2.82 3.72
CA ASN A 242 -10.29 1.75 4.68
C ASN A 242 -11.70 1.15 4.49
N ALA A 243 -12.73 1.96 4.27
CA ALA A 243 -14.09 1.46 4.02
C ALA A 243 -14.20 0.67 2.70
N LYS A 244 -13.48 1.10 1.64
CA LYS A 244 -13.36 0.34 0.38
C LYS A 244 -12.64 -0.99 0.60
N ILE A 245 -11.57 -1.00 1.39
CA ILE A 245 -10.84 -2.20 1.76
C ILE A 245 -11.74 -3.16 2.52
N VAL A 246 -12.54 -2.72 3.49
CA VAL A 246 -13.48 -3.62 4.19
C VAL A 246 -14.41 -4.32 3.20
N ARG A 247 -14.96 -3.59 2.22
CA ARG A 247 -15.81 -4.17 1.15
C ARG A 247 -15.05 -5.15 0.28
N GLU A 248 -13.88 -4.79 -0.24
CA GLU A 248 -13.10 -5.65 -1.15
C GLU A 248 -12.48 -6.85 -0.43
N ALA A 249 -12.03 -6.68 0.80
CA ALA A 249 -11.55 -7.76 1.65
C ALA A 249 -12.66 -8.76 1.94
N GLU A 250 -13.84 -8.28 2.29
CA GLU A 250 -15.01 -9.14 2.52
C GLU A 250 -15.33 -9.98 1.27
N LYS A 251 -15.35 -9.35 0.09
CA LYS A 251 -15.50 -10.04 -1.20
C LYS A 251 -14.37 -11.05 -1.44
N TYR A 252 -13.11 -10.68 -1.19
CA TYR A 252 -11.96 -11.56 -1.36
C TYR A 252 -12.08 -12.80 -0.46
N TYR A 253 -12.28 -12.60 0.84
CA TYR A 253 -12.31 -13.68 1.82
C TYR A 253 -13.48 -14.63 1.61
N ARG A 254 -14.64 -14.13 1.16
CA ARG A 254 -15.78 -14.98 0.77
C ARG A 254 -15.41 -15.96 -0.35
N HIS A 255 -14.67 -15.52 -1.36
CA HIS A 255 -14.29 -16.35 -2.50
C HIS A 255 -12.99 -17.15 -2.24
N MET A 256 -12.29 -16.91 -1.13
CA MET A 256 -10.99 -17.52 -0.81
C MET A 256 -11.02 -19.05 -0.85
N PHE A 257 -12.14 -19.66 -0.44
CA PHE A 257 -12.30 -21.11 -0.36
C PHE A 257 -13.06 -21.72 -1.54
N GLU A 258 -13.54 -20.90 -2.48
CA GLU A 258 -14.24 -21.39 -3.68
C GLU A 258 -13.26 -21.92 -4.75
N GLY A 259 -11.99 -21.52 -4.65
CA GLY A 259 -10.94 -21.85 -5.62
C GLY A 259 -11.04 -21.03 -6.91
N GLY A 260 -10.02 -21.17 -7.77
CA GLY A 260 -9.94 -20.47 -9.06
C GLY A 260 -9.20 -19.13 -9.03
N GLU A 261 -9.21 -18.45 -10.18
CA GLU A 261 -8.49 -17.20 -10.46
C GLU A 261 -9.20 -15.95 -9.90
N ILE A 262 -10.43 -16.09 -9.40
CA ILE A 262 -11.29 -14.98 -8.98
C ILE A 262 -10.64 -14.15 -7.87
N THR A 263 -10.03 -14.80 -6.87
CA THR A 263 -9.41 -14.13 -5.72
C THR A 263 -8.17 -13.32 -6.12
N TRP A 264 -7.36 -13.84 -7.05
CA TRP A 264 -6.22 -13.12 -7.64
C TRP A 264 -6.67 -11.86 -8.37
N ASN A 265 -7.70 -12.00 -9.22
CA ASN A 265 -8.25 -10.86 -9.96
C ASN A 265 -8.87 -9.81 -9.03
N ILE A 266 -9.56 -10.22 -7.95
CA ILE A 266 -10.09 -9.29 -6.94
C ILE A 266 -8.94 -8.50 -6.31
N ARG A 267 -7.86 -9.19 -5.90
CA ARG A 267 -6.70 -8.56 -5.24
C ARG A 267 -5.97 -7.58 -6.15
N ASP A 268 -5.63 -8.00 -7.36
CA ASP A 268 -4.90 -7.14 -8.29
C ASP A 268 -5.75 -5.97 -8.77
N THR A 269 -7.06 -6.18 -8.99
CA THR A 269 -7.99 -5.10 -9.34
C THR A 269 -8.06 -4.06 -8.22
N HIS A 270 -8.18 -4.50 -6.96
CA HIS A 270 -8.18 -3.59 -5.81
C HIS A 270 -6.88 -2.79 -5.72
N MET A 271 -5.71 -3.43 -5.84
CA MET A 271 -4.42 -2.74 -5.81
C MET A 271 -4.32 -1.66 -6.90
N CYS A 272 -4.85 -1.95 -8.09
CA CYS A 272 -4.94 -0.99 -9.19
C CYS A 272 -5.89 0.17 -8.88
N ASP A 273 -7.08 -0.12 -8.37
CA ASP A 273 -8.08 0.89 -8.00
C ASP A 273 -7.56 1.81 -6.89
N CYS A 274 -6.95 1.25 -5.85
CA CYS A 274 -6.33 2.01 -4.77
C CYS A 274 -5.20 2.93 -5.27
N LEU A 275 -4.38 2.45 -6.21
CA LEU A 275 -3.38 3.28 -6.87
C LEU A 275 -4.01 4.43 -7.68
N GLN A 276 -5.10 4.19 -8.40
CA GLN A 276 -5.81 5.23 -9.15
C GLN A 276 -6.39 6.29 -8.21
N ASP A 277 -6.98 5.86 -7.11
CA ASP A 277 -7.51 6.73 -6.06
C ASP A 277 -6.40 7.58 -5.43
N LEU A 278 -5.25 6.96 -5.13
CA LEU A 278 -4.05 7.66 -4.67
C LEU A 278 -3.58 8.71 -5.67
N LEU A 279 -3.45 8.37 -6.95
CA LEU A 279 -3.02 9.30 -8.00
C LEU A 279 -4.02 10.47 -8.16
N LYS A 280 -5.33 10.19 -8.09
CA LYS A 280 -6.39 11.19 -8.19
C LYS A 280 -6.37 12.15 -7.01
N HIS A 281 -6.31 11.63 -5.77
CA HIS A 281 -6.24 12.42 -4.54
C HIS A 281 -5.03 13.35 -4.52
N ASN A 282 -3.92 12.84 -5.05
CA ASN A 282 -2.65 13.56 -5.06
C ASN A 282 -2.51 14.54 -6.24
N GLY A 283 -3.38 14.47 -7.25
CA GLY A 283 -3.41 15.39 -8.38
C GLY A 283 -2.69 14.88 -9.65
N PRO A 284 -2.98 15.49 -10.80
CA PRO A 284 -2.72 14.93 -12.13
C PRO A 284 -1.25 14.77 -12.51
N ASP A 285 -0.34 15.51 -11.87
CA ASP A 285 1.11 15.42 -12.13
C ASP A 285 1.84 14.46 -11.18
N THR A 286 1.09 13.79 -10.30
CA THR A 286 1.67 12.85 -9.34
C THR A 286 2.32 11.67 -10.05
N LYS A 287 3.47 11.25 -9.53
CA LYS A 287 4.20 10.05 -9.94
C LYS A 287 4.34 9.08 -8.78
N ALA A 288 4.19 7.79 -9.09
CA ALA A 288 4.17 6.70 -8.11
C ALA A 288 5.21 5.62 -8.44
N ILE A 289 5.93 5.17 -7.41
CA ILE A 289 6.68 3.93 -7.44
C ILE A 289 5.82 2.87 -6.77
N ILE A 290 5.71 1.69 -7.40
CA ILE A 290 5.03 0.53 -6.83
C ILE A 290 6.10 -0.48 -6.44
N TRP A 291 6.02 -0.91 -5.18
CA TRP A 291 6.89 -1.87 -4.53
C TRP A 291 6.17 -3.19 -4.33
#